data_AF-A0A3M2I2T6-F1
#
_entry.id   AF-A0A3M2I2T6-F1
#
_cell.length_a   1.000
_cell.length_b   1.000
_cell.length_c   1.000
_cell.angle_alpha   90.00
_cell.angle_beta   90.00
_cell.angle_gamma   90.00
#
_symmetry.space_group_name_H-M   'P 1'
#
loop_
_entity.id
_entity.type
_entity.pdbx_description
1 polymer ?
#
loop_
_entity_poly.entity_id
_entity_poly.type
_entity_poly.pdbx_seq_one_letter_code
_entity_poly.pdbx_strand_id
1 'polypeptide(L)'
;MLLIQGDWFMKRSVAISLIASVVTFLALCLLFSGAPDNAGLLASINPANAVNGLAFALSFGAGIPSTIAIIISISVFVLVPVSVFWAAHRLLRRHDN
;
A
#
# COMPACT_ATOMS: atom_id res chain seq x y z
N MET A 1 -33.75 -12.60 9.73
CA MET A 1 -32.58 -13.51 9.72
C MET A 1 -31.56 -13.13 8.62
N LEU A 2 -31.98 -12.64 7.44
CA LEU A 2 -31.06 -12.15 6.37
C LEU A 2 -30.20 -10.92 6.72
N LEU A 3 -30.63 -10.07 7.67
CA LEU A 3 -29.86 -8.86 8.05
C LEU A 3 -28.57 -9.15 8.82
N ILE A 4 -28.50 -10.25 9.57
CA ILE A 4 -27.31 -10.61 10.37
C ILE A 4 -26.21 -11.21 9.47
N GLN A 5 -26.61 -11.85 8.37
CA GLN A 5 -25.68 -12.49 7.44
C GLN A 5 -24.96 -11.48 6.53
N GLY A 6 -25.65 -10.40 6.13
CA GLY A 6 -25.06 -9.31 5.35
C GLY A 6 -24.02 -8.48 6.12
N ASP A 7 -24.21 -8.27 7.43
CA ASP A 7 -23.28 -7.52 8.27
C ASP A 7 -21.93 -8.26 8.44
N TRP A 8 -21.99 -9.59 8.52
CA TRP A 8 -20.82 -10.46 8.64
C TRP A 8 -20.03 -10.57 7.34
N PHE A 9 -20.72 -10.59 6.20
CA PHE A 9 -20.08 -10.62 4.87
C PHE A 9 -19.42 -9.28 4.51
N MET A 10 -20.05 -8.14 4.83
CA MET A 10 -19.42 -6.83 4.68
C MET A 10 -18.15 -6.70 5.53
N LYS A 11 -18.17 -7.18 6.78
CA LYS A 11 -16.98 -7.19 7.65
C LYS A 11 -15.84 -8.04 7.08
N ARG A 12 -16.14 -9.20 6.49
CA ARG A 12 -15.14 -10.07 5.84
C ARG A 12 -14.53 -9.43 4.60
N SER A 13 -15.34 -8.85 3.72
CA SER A 13 -14.85 -8.18 2.51
C SER A 13 -14.00 -6.95 2.83
N VAL A 14 -14.34 -6.22 3.88
CA VAL A 14 -13.52 -5.12 4.42
C VAL A 14 -12.22 -5.67 5.00
N ALA A 15 -12.25 -6.75 5.77
CA ALA A 15 -11.05 -7.37 6.34
C ALA A 15 -10.08 -7.85 5.24
N ILE A 16 -10.58 -8.51 4.19
CA ILE A 16 -9.75 -8.98 3.06
C ILE A 16 -9.15 -7.79 2.30
N SER A 17 -9.95 -6.75 2.04
CA SER A 17 -9.45 -5.53 1.36
C SER A 17 -8.41 -4.79 2.20
N LEU A 18 -8.57 -4.80 3.52
CA LEU A 18 -7.64 -4.19 4.46
C LEU A 18 -6.33 -4.99 4.53
N ILE A 19 -6.40 -6.32 4.56
CA ILE A 19 -5.22 -7.19 4.45
C ILE A 19 -4.48 -6.93 3.13
N ALA A 20 -5.20 -6.87 1.99
CA ALA A 20 -4.59 -6.58 0.70
C ALA A 20 -3.90 -5.19 0.66
N SER A 21 -4.52 -4.18 1.29
CA SER A 21 -3.94 -2.84 1.43
C SER A 21 -2.69 -2.84 2.32
N VAL A 22 -2.69 -3.60 3.41
CA VAL A 22 -1.53 -3.72 4.31
C VAL A 22 -0.39 -4.46 3.63
N VAL A 23 -0.68 -5.54 2.90
CA VAL A 23 0.32 -6.30 2.14
C VAL A 23 0.95 -5.45 1.04
N THR A 24 0.16 -4.65 0.32
CA THR A 24 0.70 -3.74 -0.71
C THR A 24 1.55 -2.63 -0.11
N PHE A 25 1.14 -2.05 1.03
CA PHE A 25 1.98 -1.10 1.76
C PHE A 25 3.31 -1.73 2.21
N LEU A 26 3.27 -2.95 2.76
CA LEU A 26 4.47 -3.69 3.15
C LEU A 26 5.36 -4.01 1.96
N ALA A 27 4.79 -4.42 0.83
CA ALA A 27 5.54 -4.68 -0.40
C ALA A 27 6.24 -3.41 -0.92
N LEU A 28 5.56 -2.26 -0.92
CA LEU A 28 6.17 -0.98 -1.29
C LEU A 28 7.30 -0.60 -0.33
N CYS A 29 7.11 -0.79 0.97
CA CYS A 29 8.17 -0.60 1.96
C CYS A 29 9.37 -1.51 1.66
N LEU A 30 9.17 -2.81 1.48
CA LEU A 30 10.27 -3.75 1.21
C LEU A 30 11.00 -3.45 -0.10
N LEU A 31 10.27 -3.09 -1.15
CA LEU A 31 10.85 -2.85 -2.48
C LEU A 31 11.74 -1.60 -2.51
N PHE A 32 11.37 -0.56 -1.75
CA PHE A 32 12.03 0.75 -1.82
C PHE A 32 12.82 1.15 -0.56
N SER A 33 12.66 0.45 0.58
CA SER A 33 13.38 0.76 1.83
C SER A 33 14.88 0.44 1.74
N GLY A 34 15.28 -0.45 0.83
CA GLY A 34 16.69 -0.77 0.58
C GLY A 34 17.43 -1.32 1.80
N ALA A 35 16.69 -1.92 2.74
CA ALA A 35 17.25 -2.42 3.98
C ALA A 35 18.20 -3.61 3.69
N PRO A 36 19.40 -3.64 4.29
CA PRO A 36 20.33 -4.75 4.12
C PRO A 36 19.73 -6.04 4.66
N ASP A 37 20.05 -7.18 4.03
CA ASP A 37 19.51 -8.52 4.34
C ASP A 37 19.68 -8.95 5.82
N ASN A 38 20.54 -8.25 6.55
CA ASN A 38 20.90 -8.48 7.95
C ASN A 38 20.09 -7.63 8.95
N ALA A 39 19.30 -6.67 8.46
CA ALA A 39 18.40 -5.87 9.28
C ALA A 39 17.12 -6.67 9.54
N GLY A 40 16.79 -6.93 10.81
CA GLY A 40 15.58 -7.68 11.17
C GLY A 40 14.32 -7.12 10.49
N LEU A 41 13.30 -7.96 10.32
CA LEU A 41 12.08 -7.67 9.53
C LEU A 41 11.40 -6.34 9.93
N LEU A 42 11.48 -5.96 11.22
CA LEU A 42 10.99 -4.69 11.74
C LEU A 42 11.82 -3.46 11.32
N ALA A 43 13.14 -3.61 11.15
CA ALA A 43 14.02 -2.55 10.65
C ALA A 43 13.91 -2.37 9.13
N SER A 44 13.50 -3.43 8.42
CA SER A 44 13.27 -3.39 6.97
C SER A 44 12.00 -2.61 6.60
N ILE A 45 10.99 -2.63 7.47
CA ILE A 45 9.74 -1.87 7.31
C ILE A 45 9.93 -0.43 7.84
N ASN A 46 10.73 0.36 7.14
CA ASN A 46 10.88 1.80 7.41
C ASN A 46 10.25 2.62 6.27
N PRO A 47 9.05 3.19 6.46
CA PRO A 47 8.35 3.94 5.41
C PRO A 47 9.09 5.22 5.02
N ALA A 48 9.84 5.84 5.94
CA ALA A 48 10.64 7.02 5.61
C ALA A 48 11.77 6.68 4.62
N ASN A 49 12.45 5.55 4.84
CA ASN A 49 13.45 5.06 3.90
C ASN A 49 12.83 4.69 2.55
N ALA A 50 11.66 4.05 2.56
CA ALA A 50 11.00 3.65 1.32
C ALA A 50 10.55 4.85 0.48
N VAL A 51 10.04 5.92 1.11
CA VAL A 51 9.73 7.19 0.43
C VAL A 51 10.99 7.82 -0.16
N ASN A 52 12.10 7.83 0.59
CA ASN A 52 13.38 8.35 0.09
C ASN A 52 13.93 7.52 -1.07
N GLY A 53 13.86 6.19 -1.00
CA GLY A 53 14.28 5.30 -2.08
C GLY A 53 13.45 5.48 -3.35
N LEU A 54 12.12 5.62 -3.21
CA LEU A 54 11.23 5.90 -4.33
C LEU A 54 11.45 7.30 -4.90
N ALA A 55 11.68 8.30 -4.05
CA ALA A 55 11.97 9.67 -4.48
C ALA A 55 13.31 9.74 -5.22
N PHE A 56 14.32 9.02 -4.74
CA PHE A 56 15.59 8.85 -5.44
C PHE A 56 15.38 8.21 -6.81
N ALA A 57 14.66 7.08 -6.88
CA ALA A 57 14.34 6.40 -8.13
C ALA A 57 13.58 7.30 -9.12
N LEU A 58 12.64 8.13 -8.66
CA LEU A 58 11.94 9.11 -9.49
C LEU A 58 12.85 10.23 -9.97
N SER A 59 13.68 10.78 -9.08
CA SER A 59 14.61 11.85 -9.44
C SER A 59 15.65 11.38 -10.45
N PHE A 60 16.15 10.15 -10.29
CA PHE A 60 17.14 9.55 -11.16
C PHE A 60 16.53 9.04 -12.48
N GLY A 61 15.43 8.29 -12.39
CA GLY A 61 14.80 7.65 -13.55
C GLY A 61 13.96 8.59 -14.41
N ALA A 62 13.32 9.60 -13.80
CA ALA A 62 12.45 10.54 -14.51
C ALA A 62 13.01 11.97 -14.56
N GLY A 63 14.18 12.24 -13.97
CA GLY A 63 14.81 13.57 -13.98
C GLY A 63 14.04 14.63 -13.18
N ILE A 64 13.18 14.21 -12.25
CA ILE A 64 12.31 15.08 -11.48
C ILE A 64 13.11 15.74 -10.34
N PRO A 65 12.92 17.04 -10.04
CA PRO A 65 13.52 17.68 -8.87
C PRO A 65 13.22 16.92 -7.58
N SER A 66 14.22 16.75 -6.71
CA SER A 66 14.14 15.93 -5.50
C SER A 66 12.94 16.29 -4.60
N THR A 67 12.64 17.58 -4.45
CA THR A 67 11.48 18.05 -3.66
C THR A 67 10.16 17.55 -4.24
N ILE A 68 9.99 17.61 -5.56
CA ILE A 68 8.78 17.14 -6.25
C ILE A 68 8.71 15.61 -6.19
N ALA A 69 9.84 14.93 -6.36
CA ALA A 69 9.92 13.48 -6.26
C ALA A 69 9.48 12.98 -4.87
N ILE A 70 9.86 13.65 -3.78
CA ILE A 70 9.41 13.30 -2.42
C ILE A 70 7.89 13.45 -2.27
N ILE A 71 7.31 14.55 -2.76
CA ILE A 71 5.86 14.78 -2.71
C ILE A 71 5.11 13.69 -3.49
N ILE A 72 5.61 13.33 -4.67
CA ILE A 72 5.03 12.25 -5.48
C ILE A 72 5.16 10.92 -4.74
N SER A 73 6.32 10.63 -4.13
CA SER A 73 6.52 9.39 -3.38
C SER A 73 5.57 9.25 -2.20
N ILE A 74 5.36 10.31 -1.43
CA ILE A 74 4.37 10.33 -0.35
C ILE A 74 2.97 10.09 -0.92
N SER A 75 2.64 10.76 -2.02
CA SER A 75 1.33 10.62 -2.69
C SER A 75 1.10 9.19 -3.16
N VAL A 76 2.11 8.54 -3.74
CA VAL A 76 2.06 7.12 -4.17
C VAL A 76 1.85 6.21 -2.97
N PHE A 77 2.58 6.42 -1.87
CA PHE A 77 2.45 5.63 -0.65
C PHE A 77 1.07 5.73 0.02
N VAL A 78 0.32 6.79 -0.21
CA VAL A 78 -1.06 6.95 0.28
C VAL A 78 -2.09 6.46 -0.75
N LEU A 79 -1.94 6.87 -2.01
CA LEU A 79 -2.92 6.59 -3.06
C LEU A 79 -2.92 5.12 -3.49
N VAL A 80 -1.77 4.45 -3.52
CA VAL A 80 -1.70 3.05 -3.94
C VAL A 80 -2.46 2.14 -2.97
N PRO A 81 -2.20 2.13 -1.64
CA PRO A 81 -2.97 1.31 -0.71
C PRO A 81 -4.48 1.64 -0.73
N VAL A 82 -4.82 2.93 -0.81
CA VAL A 82 -6.24 3.38 -0.87
C VAL A 82 -6.92 2.88 -2.14
N SER A 83 -6.27 2.97 -3.30
CA SER A 83 -6.80 2.48 -4.56
C SER A 83 -6.94 0.95 -4.57
N VAL A 84 -5.98 0.22 -3.98
CA VAL A 84 -6.03 -1.23 -3.80
C VAL A 84 -7.19 -1.62 -2.89
N PHE A 85 -7.37 -0.95 -1.76
CA PHE A 85 -8.51 -1.17 -0.88
C PHE A 85 -9.83 -0.94 -1.62
N TRP A 86 -9.94 0.15 -2.37
CA TRP A 86 -11.17 0.50 -3.08
C TRP A 86 -11.47 -0.46 -4.24
N ALA A 87 -10.44 -0.88 -4.98
CA ALA A 87 -10.56 -1.86 -6.06
C ALA A 87 -10.95 -3.24 -5.52
N ALA A 88 -10.28 -3.72 -4.46
CA ALA A 88 -10.61 -4.97 -3.80
C ALA A 88 -12.04 -4.95 -3.25
N HIS A 89 -12.44 -3.86 -2.59
CA HIS A 89 -13.77 -3.70 -2.05
C HIS A 89 -14.84 -3.67 -3.15
N ARG A 90 -14.59 -2.97 -4.27
CA ARG A 90 -15.51 -2.95 -5.42
C ARG A 90 -15.63 -4.32 -6.09
N LEU A 91 -14.53 -5.06 -6.24
CA LEU A 91 -14.52 -6.39 -6.86
C LEU A 91 -15.25 -7.41 -6.00
N LEU A 92 -14.97 -7.45 -4.70
CA LEU A 92 -15.66 -8.32 -3.74
C LEU A 92 -17.17 -8.03 -3.69
N ARG A 93 -17.57 -6.74 -3.73
CA ARG A 93 -18.98 -6.36 -3.75
C ARG A 93 -19.70 -6.72 -5.06
N ARG A 94 -18.97 -6.81 -6.19
CA ARG A 94 -19.55 -7.25 -7.48
C ARG A 94 -19.71 -8.75 -7.58
N HIS A 95 -18.89 -9.53 -6.87
CA HIS A 95 -18.93 -10.99 -6.91
C HIS A 95 -19.96 -11.60 -5.93
N ASP A 96 -20.57 -10.76 -5.08
CA ASP A 96 -21.56 -11.13 -4.06
C ASP A 96 -23.00 -10.74 -4.44
N ASN A 97 -23.21 -10.22 -5.66
CA ASN A 97 -24.51 -9.95 -6.30
C ASN A 97 -24.72 -10.90 -7.47
#